data_AF-A0A2M6X602-F1
#
_entry.id   AF-A0A2M6X602-F1
#
_cell.length_a   1.000
_cell.length_b   1.000
_cell.length_c   1.000
_cell.angle_alpha   90.00
_cell.angle_beta   90.00
_cell.angle_gamma   90.00
#
_symmetry.space_group_name_H-M   'P 1'
#
loop_
_entity.id
_entity.type
_entity.pdbx_description
1 polymer ?
#
loop_
_entity_poly.entity_id
_entity_poly.type
_entity_poly.pdbx_seq_one_letter_code
_entity_poly.pdbx_strand_id
1 'polypeptide(L)'
;MLSNFIITFLLSIFGFQSVIRSLYQFLSSKLRAEKAKTIFVIAISLLLLVTVYFTTIFLLFIYFGSLVTESKLWNAWKFRNTQRKFVREIPHFLDMSILVMRSGASVRQALVFGFESSQIPIPDLSVNNVTHFQRRGEKLQVNNEDVILLVENLVIVLQSPHIALNSLVELREHFQRINDCRRKSKVLLRGSKIQSGFMVGIYLLLAAFVISHFPFERVAGYLGSSFVLFLIGTVGVFKDPKIL
;
A
#
# COMPACT_ATOMS: atom_id res chain seq x y z
N MET A 1 18.07 -39.61 0.51
CA MET A 1 16.67 -39.14 0.59
C MET A 1 16.53 -37.64 0.36
N LEU A 2 17.31 -36.79 1.04
CA LEU A 2 17.27 -35.32 0.86
C LEU A 2 17.57 -34.86 -0.59
N SER A 3 18.51 -35.52 -1.27
CA SER A 3 18.87 -35.23 -2.67
C SER A 3 17.71 -35.47 -3.65
N ASN A 4 17.01 -36.59 -3.52
CA ASN A 4 15.86 -36.93 -4.38
C ASN A 4 14.71 -35.94 -4.16
N PHE A 5 14.55 -35.42 -2.94
CA PHE A 5 13.56 -34.41 -2.59
C PHE A 5 13.87 -33.04 -3.21
N ILE A 6 15.13 -32.61 -3.16
CA ILE A 6 15.59 -31.38 -3.80
C ILE A 6 15.42 -31.48 -5.32
N ILE A 7 15.75 -32.63 -5.91
CA ILE A 7 15.61 -32.85 -7.35
C ILE A 7 14.14 -32.83 -7.77
N THR A 8 13.23 -33.47 -7.02
CA THR A 8 11.78 -33.42 -7.32
C THR A 8 11.18 -32.03 -7.12
N PHE A 9 11.64 -31.28 -6.11
CA PHE A 9 11.24 -29.89 -5.89
C PHE A 9 11.71 -28.96 -7.01
N LEU A 10 12.96 -29.10 -7.46
CA LEU A 10 13.49 -28.34 -8.59
C LEU A 10 12.78 -28.70 -9.90
N LEU A 11 12.53 -29.98 -10.16
CA LEU A 11 11.75 -30.43 -11.32
C LEU A 11 10.32 -29.89 -11.31
N SER A 12 9.70 -29.83 -10.14
CA SER A 12 8.37 -29.22 -9.95
C SER A 12 8.38 -27.73 -10.28
N ILE A 13 9.37 -26.97 -9.81
CA ILE A 13 9.49 -25.52 -10.08
C ILE A 13 9.76 -25.27 -11.57
N PHE A 14 10.69 -26.00 -12.18
CA PHE A 14 11.01 -25.84 -13.60
C PHE A 14 9.84 -26.26 -14.51
N GLY A 15 9.17 -27.37 -14.19
CA GLY A 15 7.95 -27.81 -14.87
C GLY A 15 6.84 -26.77 -14.77
N PHE A 16 6.65 -26.17 -13.60
CA PHE A 16 5.69 -25.11 -13.35
C PHE A 16 5.97 -23.84 -14.17
N GLN A 17 7.23 -23.40 -14.21
CA GLN A 17 7.63 -22.22 -14.99
C GLN A 17 7.47 -22.45 -16.50
N SER A 18 7.73 -23.66 -16.99
CA SER A 18 7.51 -24.04 -18.39
C SER A 18 6.02 -24.06 -18.77
N VAL A 19 5.16 -24.62 -17.91
CA VAL A 19 3.71 -24.67 -18.14
C VAL A 19 3.09 -23.27 -18.12
N ILE A 20 3.52 -22.39 -17.20
CA ILE A 20 3.10 -20.98 -17.19
C ILE A 20 3.46 -20.28 -18.50
N ARG A 21 4.70 -20.47 -18.97
CA ARG A 21 5.18 -19.83 -20.20
C ARG A 21 4.39 -20.30 -21.42
N SER A 22 4.10 -21.60 -21.50
CA SER A 22 3.30 -22.18 -22.59
C SER A 22 1.83 -21.74 -22.55
N LEU A 23 1.24 -21.61 -21.37
CA LEU A 23 -0.14 -21.11 -21.20
C LEU A 23 -0.27 -19.62 -21.51
N TYR A 24 0.75 -18.82 -21.20
CA TYR A 24 0.79 -17.40 -21.58
C TYR A 24 0.82 -17.22 -23.10
N GLN A 25 1.46 -18.13 -23.83
CA GLN A 25 1.43 -18.14 -25.29
C GLN A 25 0.06 -18.57 -25.84
N PHE A 26 -0.70 -19.38 -25.11
CA PHE A 26 -1.97 -19.93 -25.58
C PHE A 26 -3.20 -19.07 -25.24
N LEU A 27 -3.19 -18.32 -24.11
CA LEU A 27 -4.28 -17.41 -23.76
C LEU A 27 -4.04 -15.98 -24.28
N SER A 28 -4.54 -15.71 -25.48
CA SER A 28 -4.43 -14.41 -26.16
C SER A 28 -5.27 -13.26 -25.57
N SER A 29 -6.10 -13.50 -24.53
CA SER A 29 -6.91 -12.44 -23.90
C SER A 29 -6.50 -12.18 -22.45
N LYS A 30 -5.99 -10.96 -22.20
CA LYS A 30 -5.50 -10.49 -20.89
C LYS A 30 -6.46 -10.77 -19.72
N LEU A 31 -7.78 -10.67 -19.94
CA LEU A 31 -8.79 -10.78 -18.88
C LEU A 31 -9.14 -12.24 -18.48
N ARG A 32 -9.15 -13.21 -19.42
CA ARG A 32 -9.37 -14.63 -19.07
C ARG A 32 -8.12 -15.26 -18.47
N ALA A 33 -6.94 -14.84 -18.94
CA ALA A 33 -5.65 -15.24 -18.36
C ALA A 33 -5.52 -14.82 -16.89
N GLU A 34 -5.99 -13.63 -16.52
CA GLU A 34 -5.91 -13.14 -15.15
C GLU A 34 -6.77 -13.92 -14.16
N LYS A 35 -8.03 -14.26 -14.52
CA LYS A 35 -8.92 -15.05 -13.65
C LYS A 35 -8.49 -16.52 -13.57
N ALA A 36 -8.01 -17.08 -14.68
CA ALA A 36 -7.45 -18.43 -14.69
C ALA A 36 -6.21 -18.53 -13.80
N LYS A 37 -5.32 -17.51 -13.82
CA LYS A 37 -4.11 -17.46 -13.01
C LYS A 37 -4.38 -17.48 -11.51
N THR A 38 -5.35 -16.71 -11.01
CA THR A 38 -5.70 -16.72 -9.58
C THR A 38 -6.29 -18.04 -9.13
N ILE A 39 -7.20 -18.62 -9.91
CA ILE A 39 -7.83 -19.92 -9.59
C ILE A 39 -6.77 -21.03 -9.57
N PHE A 40 -5.83 -21.01 -10.51
CA PHE A 40 -4.78 -22.01 -10.63
C PHE A 40 -3.73 -21.89 -9.51
N VAL A 41 -3.35 -20.66 -9.13
CA VAL A 41 -2.46 -20.41 -7.97
C VAL A 41 -3.13 -20.87 -6.67
N ILE A 42 -4.44 -20.66 -6.52
CA ILE A 42 -5.18 -21.13 -5.34
C ILE A 42 -5.24 -22.66 -5.30
N ALA A 43 -5.57 -23.32 -6.41
CA ALA A 43 -5.65 -24.78 -6.50
C ALA A 43 -4.30 -25.46 -6.23
N ILE A 44 -3.21 -24.91 -6.77
CA ILE A 44 -1.85 -25.43 -6.56
C ILE A 44 -1.35 -25.13 -5.16
N SER A 45 -1.67 -23.97 -4.59
CA SER A 45 -1.33 -23.67 -3.19
C SER A 45 -2.05 -24.63 -2.24
N LEU A 46 -3.28 -25.04 -2.55
CA LEU A 46 -4.01 -26.08 -1.82
C LEU A 46 -3.35 -27.46 -1.98
N LEU A 47 -2.93 -27.83 -3.19
CA LEU A 47 -2.30 -29.12 -3.48
C LEU A 47 -0.89 -29.24 -2.87
N LEU A 48 -0.14 -28.13 -2.85
CA LEU A 48 1.15 -28.02 -2.17
C LEU A 48 1.00 -27.95 -0.65
N LEU A 49 -0.03 -27.30 -0.12
CA LEU A 49 -0.33 -27.31 1.32
C LEU A 49 -0.63 -28.74 1.80
N VAL A 50 -1.38 -29.52 1.02
CA VAL A 50 -1.68 -30.94 1.32
C VAL A 50 -0.41 -31.81 1.26
N THR A 51 0.51 -31.56 0.34
CA THR A 51 1.76 -32.34 0.21
C THR A 51 2.88 -31.90 1.17
N VAL A 52 2.93 -30.64 1.58
CA VAL A 52 3.95 -30.09 2.50
C VAL A 52 3.53 -30.17 3.98
N TYR A 53 2.23 -30.30 4.29
CA TYR A 53 1.73 -30.56 5.66
C TYR A 53 2.41 -31.76 6.31
N PHE A 54 2.94 -32.70 5.51
CA PHE A 54 3.58 -33.91 5.99
C PHE A 54 5.07 -33.81 6.31
N THR A 55 5.83 -32.76 5.94
CA THR A 55 7.31 -32.88 6.00
C THR A 55 8.17 -31.73 6.54
N THR A 56 7.77 -30.44 6.61
CA THR A 56 8.46 -29.43 7.48
C THR A 56 7.86 -28.01 7.37
N ILE A 57 7.66 -27.35 8.52
CA ILE A 57 7.14 -25.97 8.66
C ILE A 57 8.03 -24.92 7.97
N PHE A 58 9.34 -25.14 7.91
CA PHE A 58 10.31 -24.18 7.35
C PHE A 58 10.18 -23.99 5.82
N LEU A 59 9.90 -25.08 5.08
CA LEU A 59 9.71 -25.02 3.62
C LEU A 59 8.41 -24.29 3.25
N LEU A 60 7.38 -24.40 4.10
CA LEU A 60 6.15 -23.61 3.99
C LEU A 60 6.44 -22.11 4.09
N PHE A 61 7.28 -21.67 5.03
CA PHE A 61 7.64 -20.25 5.18
C PHE A 61 8.42 -19.70 3.97
N ILE A 62 9.36 -20.47 3.41
CA ILE A 62 10.13 -20.04 2.21
C ILE A 62 9.20 -19.95 1.00
N TYR A 63 8.31 -20.92 0.81
CA TYR A 63 7.33 -20.92 -0.29
C TYR A 63 6.33 -19.77 -0.17
N PHE A 64 5.73 -19.57 1.00
CA PHE A 64 4.85 -18.42 1.25
C PHE A 64 5.60 -17.10 1.13
N GLY A 65 6.85 -17.02 1.59
CA GLY A 65 7.73 -15.86 1.43
C GLY A 65 7.94 -15.49 -0.04
N SER A 66 8.27 -16.47 -0.89
CA SER A 66 8.46 -16.30 -2.33
C SER A 66 7.17 -15.86 -3.03
N LEU A 67 6.04 -16.48 -2.69
CA LEU A 67 4.73 -16.09 -3.21
C LEU A 67 4.33 -14.67 -2.79
N VAL A 68 4.64 -14.28 -1.55
CA VAL A 68 4.37 -12.91 -1.05
C VAL A 68 5.25 -11.91 -1.80
N THR A 69 6.54 -12.17 -2.00
CA THR A 69 7.45 -11.26 -2.72
C THR A 69 7.09 -11.10 -4.21
N GLU A 70 6.61 -12.15 -4.86
CA GLU A 70 6.15 -12.09 -6.25
C GLU A 70 4.70 -11.61 -6.40
N SER A 71 3.95 -11.56 -5.29
CA SER A 71 2.55 -11.14 -5.34
C SER A 71 2.44 -9.65 -5.74
N LYS A 72 1.39 -9.35 -6.52
CA LYS A 72 0.96 -7.96 -6.79
C LYS A 72 0.73 -7.17 -5.48
N LEU A 73 0.50 -7.83 -4.34
CA LEU A 73 0.33 -7.20 -3.03
C LEU A 73 1.62 -6.57 -2.50
N TRP A 74 2.77 -7.21 -2.69
CA TRP A 74 4.06 -6.64 -2.28
C TRP A 74 4.42 -5.41 -3.12
N ASN A 75 4.22 -5.50 -4.45
CA ASN A 75 4.42 -4.36 -5.33
C ASN A 75 3.42 -3.23 -5.05
N ALA A 76 2.15 -3.55 -4.80
CA ALA A 76 1.15 -2.56 -4.39
C ALA A 76 1.47 -1.95 -3.03
N TRP A 77 2.00 -2.72 -2.08
CA TRP A 77 2.42 -2.24 -0.77
C TRP A 77 3.64 -1.32 -0.89
N LYS A 78 4.67 -1.73 -1.64
CA LYS A 78 5.85 -0.91 -1.94
C LYS A 78 5.44 0.39 -2.62
N PHE A 79 4.59 0.32 -3.65
CA PHE A 79 4.06 1.49 -4.35
C PHE A 79 3.28 2.43 -3.43
N ARG A 80 2.38 1.91 -2.59
CA ARG A 80 1.65 2.71 -1.58
C ARG A 80 2.60 3.36 -0.58
N ASN A 81 3.64 2.65 -0.14
CA ASN A 81 4.58 3.19 0.82
C ASN A 81 5.44 4.30 0.19
N THR A 82 5.85 4.14 -1.06
CA THR A 82 6.52 5.18 -1.85
C THR A 82 5.64 6.40 -2.05
N GLN A 83 4.36 6.22 -2.42
CA GLN A 83 3.41 7.33 -2.56
C GLN A 83 3.17 8.08 -1.24
N ARG A 84 3.11 7.35 -0.11
CA ARG A 84 2.99 7.96 1.22
C ARG A 84 4.22 8.78 1.61
N LYS A 85 5.41 8.36 1.21
CA LYS A 85 6.64 9.14 1.39
C LYS A 85 6.58 10.40 0.53
N PHE A 86 6.22 10.26 -0.74
CA PHE A 86 6.07 11.38 -1.66
C PHE A 86 5.18 12.49 -1.10
N VAL A 87 3.95 12.16 -0.69
CA VAL A 87 2.99 13.14 -0.15
C VAL A 87 3.53 13.91 1.07
N ARG A 88 4.38 13.26 1.88
CA ARG A 88 5.00 13.91 3.05
C ARG A 88 6.12 14.87 2.66
N GLU A 89 6.79 14.64 1.54
CA GLU A 89 7.90 15.46 1.05
C GLU A 89 7.42 16.67 0.24
N ILE A 90 6.18 16.68 -0.27
CA ILE A 90 5.62 17.80 -1.06
C ILE A 90 5.78 19.16 -0.35
N PRO A 91 5.43 19.33 0.94
CA PRO A 91 5.58 20.63 1.60
C PRO A 91 7.04 21.08 1.67
N HIS A 92 7.97 20.15 1.88
CA HIS A 92 9.40 20.45 1.94
C HIS A 92 9.95 20.90 0.58
N PHE A 93 9.54 20.21 -0.49
CA PHE A 93 9.80 20.60 -1.86
C PHE A 93 9.29 22.02 -2.16
N LEU A 94 8.05 22.33 -1.78
CA LEU A 94 7.47 23.66 -1.98
C LEU A 94 8.18 24.73 -1.14
N ASP A 95 8.55 24.43 0.11
CA ASP A 95 9.31 25.35 0.98
C ASP A 95 10.64 25.74 0.35
N MET A 96 11.41 24.77 -0.14
CA MET A 96 12.70 25.03 -0.80
C MET A 96 12.54 25.81 -2.09
N SER A 97 11.51 25.48 -2.89
CA SER A 97 11.19 26.22 -4.12
C SER A 97 10.80 27.67 -3.82
N ILE A 98 9.96 27.92 -2.82
CA ILE A 98 9.55 29.27 -2.40
C ILE A 98 10.75 30.06 -1.89
N LEU A 99 11.61 29.43 -1.08
CA LEU A 99 12.82 30.05 -0.53
C LEU A 99 13.74 30.56 -1.64
N VAL A 100 14.00 29.72 -2.64
CA VAL A 100 14.88 30.06 -3.78
C VAL A 100 14.22 31.09 -4.71
N MET A 101 12.90 31.07 -4.88
CA MET A 101 12.22 32.15 -5.61
C MET A 101 12.31 33.49 -4.88
N ARG A 102 12.24 33.50 -3.55
CA ARG A 102 12.38 34.74 -2.75
C ARG A 102 13.77 35.34 -2.82
N SER A 103 14.81 34.55 -3.11
CA SER A 103 16.15 35.06 -3.38
C SER A 103 16.33 35.63 -4.79
N GLY A 104 15.26 35.71 -5.60
CA GLY A 104 15.27 36.29 -6.94
C GLY A 104 15.59 35.29 -8.07
N ALA A 105 15.65 33.99 -7.78
CA ALA A 105 15.88 32.99 -8.82
C ALA A 105 14.63 32.79 -9.68
N SER A 106 14.84 32.32 -10.92
CA SER A 106 13.72 31.99 -11.82
C SER A 106 12.90 30.81 -11.27
N VAL A 107 11.59 30.81 -11.56
CA VAL A 107 10.65 29.73 -11.18
C VAL A 107 11.21 28.35 -11.52
N ARG A 108 11.80 28.21 -12.71
CA ARG A 108 12.36 26.94 -13.18
C ARG A 108 13.54 26.49 -12.33
N GLN A 109 14.48 27.39 -12.02
CA GLN A 109 15.63 27.07 -11.16
C GLN A 109 15.19 26.72 -9.74
N ALA A 110 14.21 27.46 -9.22
CA ALA A 110 13.69 27.21 -7.88
C ALA A 110 13.00 25.86 -7.76
N LEU A 111 12.20 25.46 -8.76
CA LEU A 111 11.58 24.14 -8.79
C LEU A 111 12.62 23.03 -8.94
N VAL A 112 13.65 23.20 -9.78
CA VAL A 112 14.75 22.23 -9.90
C VAL A 112 15.45 22.06 -8.55
N PHE A 113 15.80 23.17 -7.89
CA PHE A 113 16.43 23.12 -6.57
C PHE A 113 15.53 22.46 -5.52
N GLY A 114 14.23 22.75 -5.53
CA GLY A 114 13.25 22.08 -4.69
C GLY A 114 13.26 20.57 -4.90
N PHE A 115 13.30 20.12 -6.16
CA PHE A 115 13.34 18.69 -6.47
C PHE A 115 14.64 18.04 -5.98
N GLU A 116 15.79 18.68 -6.22
CA GLU A 116 17.11 18.17 -5.80
C GLU A 116 17.27 18.11 -4.28
N SER A 117 16.69 19.08 -3.55
CA SER A 117 16.74 19.12 -2.09
C SER A 117 15.75 18.15 -1.42
N SER A 118 14.70 17.74 -2.12
CA SER A 118 13.70 16.80 -1.62
C SER A 118 14.08 15.34 -1.90
N GLN A 119 13.73 14.41 -1.00
CA GLN A 119 13.89 12.97 -1.25
C GLN A 119 12.74 12.37 -2.07
N ILE A 120 12.18 13.13 -3.02
CA ILE A 120 11.04 12.71 -3.84
C ILE A 120 11.48 11.53 -4.73
N PRO A 121 10.95 10.30 -4.50
CA PRO A 121 11.44 9.10 -5.18
C PRO A 121 10.76 8.88 -6.54
N ILE A 122 10.39 9.96 -7.25
CA ILE A 122 9.69 9.85 -8.53
C ILE A 122 10.65 10.27 -9.66
N PRO A 123 11.20 9.32 -10.43
CA PRO A 123 12.08 9.62 -11.55
C PRO A 123 11.36 10.38 -12.69
N ASP A 124 10.03 10.34 -12.73
CA ASP A 124 9.22 10.94 -13.80
C ASP A 124 8.73 12.38 -13.55
N LEU A 125 8.99 12.97 -12.37
CA LEU A 125 8.54 14.32 -12.01
C LEU A 125 9.59 15.41 -12.24
N SER A 126 10.67 15.10 -12.98
CA SER A 126 11.64 16.12 -13.34
C SER A 126 10.94 17.28 -14.04
N VAL A 127 11.37 18.53 -13.79
CA VAL A 127 10.77 19.74 -14.37
C VAL A 127 10.64 19.64 -15.90
N ASN A 128 11.58 18.95 -16.54
CA ASN A 128 11.53 18.65 -17.97
C ASN A 128 10.33 17.75 -18.33
N ASN A 129 10.05 16.71 -17.54
CA ASN A 129 8.90 15.84 -17.75
C ASN A 129 7.57 16.56 -17.50
N VAL A 130 7.47 17.43 -16.50
CA VAL A 130 6.28 18.27 -16.25
C VAL A 130 5.95 19.12 -17.49
N THR A 131 6.96 19.72 -18.12
CA THR A 131 6.77 20.45 -19.39
C THR A 131 6.49 19.55 -20.60
N HIS A 132 6.95 18.30 -20.60
CA HIS A 132 6.65 17.31 -21.63
C HIS A 132 5.21 16.79 -21.54
N PHE A 133 4.69 16.53 -20.34
CA PHE A 133 3.28 16.14 -20.12
C PHE A 133 2.31 17.21 -20.62
N GLN A 134 2.63 18.49 -20.37
CA GLN A 134 1.88 19.62 -20.89
C GLN A 134 1.85 19.66 -22.43
N ARG A 135 2.99 19.42 -23.10
CA ARG A 135 3.10 19.52 -24.57
C ARG A 135 2.40 18.39 -25.32
N ARG A 136 2.25 17.20 -24.72
CA ARG A 136 1.62 16.04 -25.38
C ARG A 136 0.16 15.80 -25.02
N GLY A 137 -0.39 16.52 -24.04
CA GLY A 137 -1.77 16.28 -23.57
C GLY A 137 -1.98 14.88 -22.98
N GLU A 138 -0.89 14.17 -22.66
CA GLU A 138 -0.94 12.85 -22.06
C GLU A 138 -1.30 12.99 -20.58
N LYS A 139 -2.43 12.41 -20.18
CA LYS A 139 -2.80 12.31 -18.75
C LYS A 139 -1.74 11.49 -18.03
N LEU A 140 -1.17 12.04 -16.96
CA LEU A 140 -0.30 11.27 -16.06
C LEU A 140 -1.05 10.01 -15.61
N GLN A 141 -0.50 8.84 -15.90
CA GLN A 141 -1.02 7.55 -15.42
C GLN A 141 -0.67 7.32 -13.95
N VAL A 142 -0.83 8.35 -13.13
CA VAL A 142 -0.56 8.31 -11.69
C VAL A 142 -1.88 8.22 -10.96
N ASN A 143 -2.16 7.09 -10.32
CA ASN A 143 -3.39 6.86 -9.55
C ASN A 143 -3.46 7.65 -8.22
N ASN A 144 -2.67 8.70 -8.05
CA ASN A 144 -2.67 9.50 -6.82
C ASN A 144 -3.10 10.93 -7.14
N GLU A 145 -4.29 11.29 -6.66
CA GLU A 145 -4.93 12.60 -6.85
C GLU A 145 -4.03 13.74 -6.35
N ASP A 146 -3.31 13.55 -5.24
CA ASP A 146 -2.39 14.55 -4.71
C ASP A 146 -1.23 14.87 -5.69
N VAL A 147 -0.74 13.85 -6.40
CA VAL A 147 0.34 14.01 -7.38
C VAL A 147 -0.18 14.71 -8.62
N ILE A 148 -1.37 14.33 -9.09
CA ILE A 148 -2.03 14.97 -10.24
C ILE A 148 -2.24 16.45 -9.94
N LEU A 149 -2.84 16.77 -8.79
CA LEU A 149 -3.08 18.13 -8.35
C LEU A 149 -1.79 18.95 -8.26
N LEU A 150 -0.71 18.37 -7.72
CA LEU A 150 0.59 19.03 -7.68
C LEU A 150 1.09 19.37 -9.08
N VAL A 151 1.07 18.41 -10.02
CA VAL A 151 1.57 18.63 -11.38
C VAL A 151 0.74 19.67 -12.12
N GLU A 152 -0.59 19.59 -12.05
CA GLU A 152 -1.48 20.54 -12.70
C GLU A 152 -1.22 21.97 -12.22
N ASN A 153 -1.09 22.17 -10.91
CA ASN A 153 -0.77 23.48 -10.36
C ASN A 153 0.65 23.95 -10.71
N LEU A 154 1.65 23.05 -10.76
CA LEU A 154 3.00 23.39 -11.20
C LEU A 154 3.06 23.83 -12.67
N VAL A 155 2.24 23.24 -13.54
CA VAL A 155 2.10 23.66 -14.94
C VAL A 155 1.55 25.08 -15.02
N ILE A 156 0.51 25.41 -14.24
CA ILE A 156 -0.06 26.77 -14.17
C ILE A 156 0.98 27.79 -13.68
N VAL A 157 1.74 27.43 -12.63
CA VAL A 157 2.82 28.24 -12.07
C VAL A 157 3.91 28.53 -13.11
N LEU A 158 4.28 27.55 -13.92
CA LEU A 158 5.27 27.73 -15.00
C LEU A 158 4.77 28.62 -16.14
N GLN A 159 3.46 28.64 -16.41
CA GLN A 159 2.86 29.50 -17.45
C GLN A 159 2.73 30.95 -16.99
N SER A 160 2.59 31.20 -15.69
CA SER A 160 2.30 32.53 -15.13
C SER A 160 3.37 32.97 -14.12
N PRO A 161 4.58 33.34 -14.59
CA PRO A 161 5.73 33.61 -13.71
C PRO A 161 5.53 34.78 -12.75
N HIS A 162 4.65 35.72 -13.10
CA HIS A 162 4.34 36.91 -12.31
C HIS A 162 3.52 36.60 -11.04
N ILE A 163 2.73 35.53 -11.03
CA ILE A 163 1.96 35.05 -9.87
C ILE A 163 2.54 33.77 -9.25
N ALA A 164 3.58 33.20 -9.86
CA ALA A 164 4.16 31.91 -9.47
C ALA A 164 4.49 31.80 -7.98
N LEU A 165 5.04 32.85 -7.37
CA LEU A 165 5.36 32.85 -5.94
C LEU A 165 4.10 32.70 -5.07
N ASN A 166 3.07 33.50 -5.36
CA ASN A 166 1.82 33.48 -4.60
C ASN A 166 1.11 32.14 -4.79
N SER A 167 1.05 31.63 -6.03
CA SER A 167 0.45 30.33 -6.34
C SER A 167 1.18 29.17 -5.66
N LEU A 168 2.52 29.19 -5.56
CA LEU A 168 3.27 28.18 -4.80
C LEU A 168 2.99 28.25 -3.30
N VAL A 169 2.86 29.45 -2.74
CA VAL A 169 2.51 29.65 -1.32
C VAL A 169 1.10 29.12 -1.04
N GLU A 170 0.12 29.42 -1.89
CA GLU A 170 -1.24 28.89 -1.78
C GLU A 170 -1.27 27.36 -1.89
N LEU A 171 -0.52 26.80 -2.85
CA LEU A 171 -0.41 25.35 -3.04
C LEU A 171 0.22 24.68 -1.81
N ARG A 172 1.24 25.30 -1.22
CA ARG A 172 1.88 24.84 0.01
C ARG A 172 0.91 24.83 1.18
N GLU A 173 0.13 25.90 1.37
CA GLU A 173 -0.91 25.94 2.40
C GLU A 173 -1.98 24.86 2.19
N HIS A 174 -2.39 24.63 0.95
CA HIS A 174 -3.37 23.60 0.60
C HIS A 174 -2.88 22.21 1.04
N PHE A 175 -1.66 21.82 0.65
CA PHE A 175 -1.07 20.54 1.06
C PHE A 175 -0.82 20.46 2.57
N GLN A 176 -0.51 21.58 3.23
CA GLN A 176 -0.39 21.63 4.68
C GLN A 176 -1.73 21.35 5.38
N ARG A 177 -2.82 21.97 4.93
CA ARG A 177 -4.18 21.72 5.44
C ARG A 177 -4.59 20.26 5.24
N ILE A 178 -4.32 19.66 4.08
CA ILE A 178 -4.58 18.23 3.82
C ILE A 178 -3.78 17.37 4.79
N ASN A 179 -2.48 17.65 4.98
CA ASN A 179 -1.64 16.90 5.89
C ASN A 179 -2.09 17.02 7.34
N ASP A 180 -2.53 18.20 7.77
CA ASP A 180 -3.08 18.43 9.11
C ASP A 180 -4.41 17.69 9.31
N CYS A 181 -5.31 17.71 8.32
CA CYS A 181 -6.53 16.90 8.34
C CYS A 181 -6.21 15.42 8.46
N ARG A 182 -5.30 14.90 7.61
CA ARG A 182 -4.86 13.50 7.66
C ARG A 182 -4.20 13.14 8.99
N ARG A 183 -3.41 14.04 9.58
CA ARG A 183 -2.80 13.86 10.90
C ARG A 183 -3.86 13.78 11.98
N LYS A 184 -4.81 14.72 12.02
CA LYS A 184 -5.94 14.73 12.98
C LYS A 184 -6.77 13.46 12.84
N SER A 185 -7.13 13.06 11.62
CA SER A 185 -7.86 11.80 11.36
C SER A 185 -7.07 10.57 11.82
N LYS A 186 -5.75 10.51 11.60
CA LYS A 186 -4.91 9.41 12.12
C LYS A 186 -4.85 9.38 13.63
N VAL A 187 -4.80 10.53 14.29
CA VAL A 187 -4.82 10.62 15.77
C VAL A 187 -6.15 10.08 16.30
N LEU A 188 -7.26 10.49 15.70
CA LEU A 188 -8.60 9.99 16.06
C LEU A 188 -8.71 8.48 15.84
N LEU A 189 -8.27 7.97 14.69
CA LEU A 189 -8.25 6.53 14.38
C LEU A 189 -7.36 5.75 15.35
N ARG A 190 -6.20 6.30 15.74
CA ARG A 190 -5.31 5.67 16.72
C ARG A 190 -5.96 5.64 18.10
N GLY A 191 -6.64 6.73 18.51
CA GLY A 191 -7.42 6.77 19.74
C GLY A 191 -8.50 5.70 19.77
N SER A 192 -9.28 5.59 18.68
CA SER A 192 -10.30 4.54 18.52
C SER A 192 -9.71 3.14 18.61
N LYS A 193 -8.58 2.87 17.94
CA LYS A 193 -7.89 1.56 18.01
C LYS A 193 -7.40 1.23 19.42
N ILE A 194 -6.87 2.21 20.16
CA ILE A 194 -6.43 2.01 21.55
C ILE A 194 -7.63 1.70 22.44
N GLN A 195 -8.72 2.46 22.31
CA GLN A 195 -9.95 2.23 23.07
C GLN A 195 -10.54 0.84 22.77
N SER A 196 -10.57 0.44 21.50
CA SER A 196 -11.01 -0.90 21.12
C SER A 196 -10.07 -1.98 21.65
N GLY A 197 -8.75 -1.76 21.66
CA GLY A 197 -7.79 -2.65 22.31
C GLY A 197 -8.07 -2.82 23.81
N PHE A 198 -8.43 -1.74 24.51
CA PHE A 198 -8.84 -1.82 25.91
C PHE A 198 -10.13 -2.63 26.11
N MET A 199 -11.13 -2.43 25.24
CA MET A 199 -12.36 -3.22 25.26
C MET A 199 -12.10 -4.72 24.99
N VAL A 200 -11.14 -5.06 24.13
CA VAL A 200 -10.68 -6.45 23.94
C VAL A 200 -10.08 -7.01 25.22
N GLY A 201 -9.23 -6.26 25.90
CA GLY A 201 -8.64 -6.67 27.18
C GLY A 201 -9.71 -6.97 28.23
N ILE A 202 -10.69 -6.06 28.40
CA ILE A 202 -11.81 -6.25 29.33
C ILE A 202 -12.62 -7.50 28.95
N TYR A 203 -12.94 -7.66 27.66
CA TYR A 203 -13.72 -8.80 27.18
C TYR A 203 -13.03 -10.14 27.49
N LEU A 204 -11.72 -10.24 27.25
CA LEU A 204 -10.94 -11.44 27.55
C LEU A 204 -10.87 -11.75 29.05
N LEU A 205 -10.71 -10.71 29.89
CA LEU A 205 -10.72 -10.88 31.35
C LEU A 205 -12.08 -11.37 31.84
N LEU A 206 -13.17 -10.83 31.28
CA LEU A 206 -14.54 -11.21 31.65
C LEU A 206 -14.85 -12.64 31.17
N ALA A 207 -14.40 -13.02 29.98
CA ALA A 207 -14.49 -14.39 29.48
C ALA A 207 -13.71 -15.37 30.37
N ALA A 208 -12.48 -15.03 30.78
CA ALA A 208 -11.68 -15.85 31.69
C ALA A 208 -12.35 -16.01 33.06
N PHE A 209 -12.90 -14.93 33.61
CA PHE A 209 -13.67 -14.96 34.86
C PHE A 209 -14.86 -15.92 34.75
N VAL A 210 -15.66 -15.79 33.69
CA VAL A 210 -16.84 -16.62 33.47
C VAL A 210 -16.46 -18.11 33.31
N ILE A 211 -15.39 -18.41 32.56
CA ILE A 211 -14.89 -19.79 32.41
C ILE A 211 -14.42 -20.36 33.76
N SER A 212 -13.82 -19.54 34.62
CA SER A 212 -13.30 -19.99 35.92
C SER A 212 -14.38 -20.23 36.99
N HIS A 213 -15.52 -19.53 36.91
CA HIS A 213 -16.55 -19.56 37.96
C HIS A 213 -17.80 -20.36 37.60
N PHE A 214 -18.03 -20.67 36.31
CA PHE A 214 -19.25 -21.34 35.86
C PHE A 214 -18.93 -22.62 35.07
N PRO A 215 -19.76 -23.67 35.20
CA PRO A 215 -19.57 -24.91 34.47
C PRO A 215 -19.68 -24.67 32.95
N PHE A 216 -18.65 -25.06 32.21
CA PHE A 216 -18.46 -24.76 30.79
C PHE A 216 -19.66 -25.12 29.91
N GLU A 217 -20.33 -26.24 30.22
CA GLU A 217 -21.51 -26.75 29.50
C GLU A 217 -22.68 -25.76 29.45
N ARG A 218 -22.84 -24.92 30.49
CA ARG A 218 -23.93 -23.92 30.56
C ARG A 218 -23.57 -22.60 29.88
N VAL A 219 -22.28 -22.35 29.64
CA VAL A 219 -21.78 -21.04 29.19
C VAL A 219 -21.22 -21.07 27.76
N ALA A 220 -20.87 -22.25 27.24
CA ALA A 220 -20.26 -22.40 25.91
C ALA A 220 -21.07 -21.75 24.77
N GLY A 221 -22.40 -21.88 24.79
CA GLY A 221 -23.27 -21.26 23.77
C GLY A 221 -23.32 -19.73 23.85
N TYR A 222 -23.36 -19.17 25.07
CA TYR A 222 -23.38 -17.73 25.30
C TYR A 222 -22.01 -17.09 25.02
N LEU A 223 -20.91 -17.76 25.41
CA LEU A 223 -19.55 -17.34 25.08
C LEU A 223 -19.29 -17.41 23.58
N GLY A 224 -19.73 -18.47 22.90
CA GLY A 224 -19.53 -18.62 21.45
C GLY A 224 -20.23 -17.53 20.64
N SER A 225 -21.51 -17.27 20.91
CA SER A 225 -22.27 -16.20 20.27
C SER A 225 -21.71 -14.81 20.58
N SER A 226 -21.33 -14.56 21.83
CA SER A 226 -20.66 -13.34 22.25
C SER A 226 -19.31 -13.14 21.54
N PHE A 227 -18.53 -14.21 21.39
CA PHE A 227 -17.20 -14.17 20.77
C PHE A 227 -17.28 -13.89 19.26
N VAL A 228 -18.28 -14.46 18.58
CA VAL A 228 -18.52 -14.18 17.15
C VAL A 228 -18.92 -12.72 16.94
N LEU A 229 -19.83 -12.19 17.75
CA LEU A 229 -20.22 -10.77 17.68
C LEU A 229 -19.03 -9.85 18.00
N PHE A 230 -18.22 -10.24 18.98
CA PHE A 230 -17.00 -9.53 19.36
C PHE A 230 -15.96 -9.50 18.22
N LEU A 231 -15.75 -10.64 17.53
CA LEU A 231 -14.86 -10.74 16.38
C LEU A 231 -15.33 -9.87 15.20
N ILE A 232 -16.63 -9.87 14.91
CA ILE A 232 -17.19 -9.02 13.84
C ILE A 232 -16.94 -7.54 14.16
N GLY A 233 -17.20 -7.12 15.40
CA GLY A 233 -16.97 -5.74 15.84
C GLY A 233 -15.49 -5.34 15.81
N THR A 234 -14.60 -6.20 16.29
CA THR A 234 -13.15 -5.93 16.30
C THR A 234 -12.56 -5.89 14.89
N VAL A 235 -12.91 -6.84 14.02
CA VAL A 235 -12.47 -6.81 12.61
C VAL A 235 -12.94 -5.52 11.92
N GLY A 236 -14.15 -5.03 12.23
CA GLY A 236 -14.66 -3.76 11.74
C GLY A 236 -13.81 -2.54 12.15
N VAL A 237 -13.32 -2.50 13.40
CA VAL A 237 -12.50 -1.38 13.90
C VAL A 237 -11.04 -1.45 13.43
N PHE A 238 -10.47 -2.65 13.33
CA PHE A 238 -9.06 -2.83 12.96
C PHE A 238 -8.82 -2.86 11.45
N LYS A 239 -9.85 -3.10 10.64
CA LYS A 239 -9.77 -2.94 9.18
C LYS A 239 -9.55 -1.45 8.88
N ASP A 240 -8.36 -1.11 8.37
CA ASP A 240 -8.02 0.27 8.04
C ASP A 240 -9.12 0.90 7.18
N PRO A 241 -9.81 1.95 7.66
CA PRO A 241 -10.68 2.71 6.79
C PRO A 241 -9.78 3.28 5.70
N LYS A 242 -10.18 3.09 4.44
CA LYS A 242 -9.58 3.84 3.34
C LYS A 242 -9.83 5.32 3.67
N ILE A 243 -8.82 5.98 4.20
CA ILE A 243 -8.84 7.41 4.49
C ILE A 243 -8.91 8.07 3.11
N LEU A 244 -10.08 8.62 2.77
CA LEU A 244 -10.27 9.57 1.68
C LEU A 244 -9.29 10.74 1.85
#